data_AF-A0A957PB20-F1
#
_entry.id   AF-A0A957PB20-F1
#
_cell.length_a   1.000
_cell.length_b   1.000
_cell.length_c   1.000
_cell.angle_alpha   90.00
_cell.angle_beta   90.00
_cell.angle_gamma   90.00
#
_symmetry.space_group_name_H-M   'P 1'
#
loop_
_entity.id
_entity.type
_entity.pdbx_description
1 polymer ?
#
loop_
_entity_poly.entity_id
_entity_poly.type
_entity_poly.pdbx_seq_one_letter_code
_entity_poly.pdbx_strand_id
1 'polypeptide(L)' 'LLDGANLEGSNLIGADLLGASLKGSDLLASDLRQAQLILKEGDQVFTVELAGAKVNSDTSWPSEFAPPNTTIFVDQ' A
#
# COMPACT_ATOMS: atom_id res chain seq x y z
N LEU A 1 -1.79 14.12 0.85
CA LEU A 1 -1.55 13.76 2.25
C LEU A 1 -2.62 12.73 2.61
N LEU A 2 -2.25 11.47 2.82
CA LEU A 2 -3.17 10.39 3.19
C LEU A 2 -2.89 9.89 4.61
N ASP A 3 -2.12 10.66 5.37
CA ASP A 3 -1.76 10.34 6.75
C ASP A 3 -3.02 10.19 7.61
N GLY A 4 -3.11 9.06 8.32
CA GLY A 4 -4.25 8.72 9.15
C GLY A 4 -5.56 8.49 8.39
N ALA A 5 -5.53 8.40 7.05
CA ALA A 5 -6.73 8.11 6.27
C ALA A 5 -7.21 6.68 6.55
N ASN A 6 -8.53 6.53 6.74
CA ASN A 6 -9.17 5.22 6.68
C ASN A 6 -9.47 4.90 5.21
N LEU A 7 -8.76 3.91 4.67
CA LEU A 7 -8.88 3.39 3.32
C LEU A 7 -9.23 1.89 3.36
N GLU A 8 -9.83 1.42 4.46
CA GLU A 8 -10.26 0.04 4.64
C GLU A 8 -11.21 -0.39 3.50
N GLY A 9 -10.91 -1.52 2.85
CA GLY A 9 -11.71 -2.08 1.77
C GLY A 9 -11.78 -1.24 0.49
N SER A 10 -10.98 -0.17 0.40
CA SER A 10 -11.01 0.72 -0.76
C SER A 10 -10.44 0.07 -2.03
N ASN A 11 -10.96 0.51 -3.18
CA ASN A 11 -10.44 0.10 -4.48
C ASN A 11 -9.40 1.14 -4.95
N LEU A 12 -8.13 0.74 -4.91
CA LEU A 12 -6.98 1.56 -5.28
C LEU A 12 -6.20 0.92 -6.45
N ILE A 13 -6.89 0.13 -7.28
CA ILE A 13 -6.27 -0.52 -8.44
C ILE A 13 -5.69 0.55 -9.36
N GLY A 14 -4.40 0.43 -9.68
CA GLY A 14 -3.70 1.38 -10.55
C GLY A 14 -3.49 2.77 -9.95
N ALA A 15 -3.72 2.96 -8.65
CA ALA A 15 -3.56 4.26 -8.01
C ALA A 15 -2.10 4.74 -8.06
N ASP A 16 -1.92 6.00 -8.43
CA ASP A 16 -0.65 6.70 -8.32
C ASP A 16 -0.52 7.29 -6.91
N LEU A 17 0.27 6.63 -6.07
CA LEU A 17 0.59 7.05 -4.70
C LEU A 17 2.05 7.48 -4.58
N LEU A 18 2.68 7.88 -5.71
CA LEU A 18 4.07 8.34 -5.74
C LEU A 18 4.23 9.62 -4.91
N GLY A 19 5.11 9.57 -3.91
CA GLY A 19 5.39 10.69 -3.00
C GLY A 19 4.26 10.98 -2.02
N ALA A 20 3.20 10.17 -1.98
CA ALA A 20 2.17 10.27 -0.96
C ALA A 20 2.73 9.79 0.38
N SER A 21 2.50 10.57 1.43
CA SER A 21 2.63 10.05 2.80
C SER A 21 1.34 9.31 3.15
N LEU A 22 1.52 8.05 3.58
CA LEU A 22 0.50 7.11 4.03
C LEU A 22 0.68 6.83 5.53
N LYS A 23 1.32 7.74 6.26
CA LYS A 23 1.72 7.46 7.64
C LYS A 23 0.49 7.21 8.50
N GLY A 24 0.42 6.03 9.12
CA GLY A 24 -0.72 5.61 9.94
C GLY A 24 -2.04 5.48 9.18
N SER A 25 -2.04 5.40 7.84
CA SER A 25 -3.25 5.09 7.09
C SER A 25 -3.64 3.62 7.28
N ASP A 26 -4.93 3.34 7.28
CA ASP A 26 -5.47 1.99 7.31
C ASP A 26 -5.80 1.52 5.88
N LEU A 27 -5.07 0.53 5.37
CA LEU A 27 -5.29 -0.09 4.04
C LEU A 27 -5.82 -1.53 4.17
N LEU A 28 -6.38 -1.90 5.33
CA LEU A 28 -6.91 -3.23 5.57
C LEU A 28 -7.89 -3.65 4.47
N ALA A 29 -7.72 -4.85 3.93
CA ALA A 29 -8.53 -5.45 2.86
C ALA A 29 -8.70 -4.59 1.57
N SER A 30 -7.88 -3.57 1.37
CA SER A 30 -7.91 -2.73 0.16
C SER A 30 -7.40 -3.50 -1.07
N ASP A 31 -7.75 -3.02 -2.27
CA ASP A 31 -7.25 -3.57 -3.52
C ASP A 31 -6.18 -2.65 -4.12
N LEU A 32 -4.92 -3.05 -4.01
CA LEU A 32 -3.72 -2.30 -4.42
C LEU A 32 -3.04 -2.88 -5.66
N ARG A 33 -3.74 -3.74 -6.42
CA ARG A 33 -3.19 -4.30 -7.66
C ARG A 33 -2.79 -3.18 -8.61
N GLN A 34 -1.61 -3.27 -9.21
CA GLN A 34 -1.08 -2.25 -10.13
C GLN A 34 -0.84 -0.86 -9.49
N ALA A 35 -1.01 -0.70 -8.17
CA ALA A 35 -0.76 0.56 -7.49
C ALA A 35 0.74 0.85 -7.40
N GLN A 36 1.10 2.14 -7.43
CA GLN A 36 2.47 2.60 -7.26
C GLN A 36 2.66 3.22 -5.87
N LEU A 37 3.23 2.45 -4.95
CA LEU A 37 3.56 2.89 -3.60
C LEU A 37 5.03 3.31 -3.58
N ILE A 38 5.33 4.59 -3.81
CA ILE A 38 6.67 5.12 -3.53
C ILE A 38 6.51 6.15 -2.44
N LEU A 39 6.82 5.73 -1.21
CA LEU A 39 6.78 6.60 -0.04
C LEU A 39 7.92 7.62 -0.11
N LYS A 40 7.68 8.78 0.50
CA LYS A 40 8.65 9.87 0.50
C LYS A 40 9.91 9.46 1.28
N GLU A 41 11.08 9.81 0.74
CA GLU A 41 12.38 9.50 1.35
C GLU A 41 12.44 10.07 2.79
N GLY A 42 12.70 9.20 3.77
CA GLY A 42 12.76 9.56 5.19
C GLY A 42 11.48 9.29 6.00
N ASP A 43 10.33 8.98 5.36
CA ASP A 43 9.19 8.41 6.08
C ASP A 43 9.54 6.97 6.48
N GLN A 44 9.76 6.74 7.78
CA GLN A 44 9.98 5.42 8.34
C GLN A 44 8.72 4.56 8.08
N VAL A 45 8.85 3.61 7.16
CA VAL A 45 7.77 2.75 6.66
C VAL A 45 7.42 1.69 7.71
N PHE A 46 6.69 2.07 8.77
CA PHE A 46 6.36 1.12 9.85
C PHE A 46 4.95 1.26 10.44
N THR A 47 3.99 1.88 9.75
CA THR A 47 2.64 2.07 10.34
C THR A 47 1.46 1.84 9.40
N VAL A 48 1.70 1.44 8.16
CA VAL A 48 0.59 1.16 7.22
C VAL A 48 0.10 -0.26 7.48
N GLU A 49 -1.17 -0.39 7.88
CA GLU A 49 -1.81 -1.70 8.02
C GLU A 49 -2.25 -2.19 6.63
N LEU A 50 -1.78 -3.38 6.24
CA LEU A 50 -2.01 -3.98 4.93
C LEU A 50 -2.61 -5.39 5.03
N ALA A 51 -3.05 -5.81 6.22
CA ALA A 51 -3.68 -7.10 6.41
C ALA A 51 -4.86 -7.30 5.43
N GLY A 52 -4.80 -8.38 4.67
CA GLY A 52 -5.80 -8.73 3.68
C GLY A 52 -5.78 -7.88 2.40
N ALA A 53 -4.88 -6.89 2.29
CA ALA A 53 -4.79 -6.07 1.09
C ALA A 53 -4.37 -6.93 -0.11
N LYS A 54 -5.05 -6.77 -1.24
CA LYS A 54 -4.79 -7.52 -2.47
C LYS A 54 -3.73 -6.83 -3.29
N VAL A 55 -2.71 -7.57 -3.67
CA VAL A 55 -1.54 -7.08 -4.41
C VAL A 55 -1.21 -8.06 -5.53
N ASN A 56 -0.47 -7.59 -6.53
CA ASN A 56 -0.01 -8.44 -7.63
C ASN A 56 1.42 -8.06 -8.03
N SER A 57 1.98 -8.80 -8.98
CA SER A 57 3.32 -8.58 -9.54
C SER A 57 3.53 -7.18 -10.14
N ASP A 58 2.45 -6.49 -10.52
CA ASP A 58 2.49 -5.11 -11.02
C ASP A 58 2.47 -4.06 -9.89
N THR A 59 2.12 -4.43 -8.65
CA THR A 59 2.15 -3.50 -7.52
C THR A 59 3.60 -3.11 -7.24
N SER A 60 3.90 -1.81 -7.36
CA SER A 60 5.24 -1.28 -7.14
C SER A 60 5.40 -0.84 -5.69
N TRP A 61 6.49 -1.26 -5.05
CA TRP A 61 6.79 -0.97 -3.64
C TRP A 61 8.02 -0.07 -3.50
N PRO A 62 8.16 0.66 -2.37
CA PRO A 62 9.40 1.36 -2.06
C PRO A 62 10.56 0.36 -1.96
N SER A 63 11.77 0.73 -2.37
CA SER A 63 12.94 -0.16 -2.42
C SER A 63 13.33 -0.82 -1.10
N GLU A 64 12.96 -0.21 0.03
CA GLU A 64 13.22 -0.70 1.40
C GLU A 64 12.03 -1.48 1.99
N PHE A 65 10.93 -1.60 1.24
CA PHE A 65 9.68 -2.17 1.73
C PHE A 65 9.24 -3.33 0.85
N ALA A 66 9.15 -4.51 1.47
CA ALA A 66 8.45 -5.64 0.89
C ALA A 66 7.02 -5.68 1.44
N PRO A 67 6.01 -6.08 0.63
CA PRO A 67 4.68 -6.36 1.15
C PRO A 67 4.74 -7.35 2.32
N PRO A 68 4.02 -7.09 3.42
CA PRO A 68 3.97 -8.02 4.53
C PRO A 68 3.26 -9.31 4.11
N ASN A 69 3.57 -10.42 4.78
CA ASN A 69 2.95 -11.73 4.53
C ASN A 69 1.44 -11.78 4.83
N THR A 70 0.89 -10.72 5.43
CA THR A 70 -0.55 -10.53 5.66
C THR A 70 -1.28 -10.01 4.43
N THR A 71 -0.55 -9.56 3.39
CA THR A 71 -1.13 -9.25 2.09
C THR A 71 -1.55 -10.52 1.35
N ILE A 72 -2.50 -10.36 0.43
CA ILE A 72 -3.01 -11.42 -0.44
C ILE A 72 -2.45 -11.18 -1.84
N PHE A 73 -1.53 -12.04 -2.27
CA PHE A 73 -1.06 -12.08 -3.66
C PHE A 73 -2.10 -12.78 -4.53
N VAL A 74 -2.50 -12.14 -5.62
CA VAL A 74 -3.60 -12.61 -6.49
C VAL A 74 -3.17 -12.89 -7.94
N ASP A 75 -1.87 -12.98 -8.22
CA ASP A 75 -1.38 -13.47 -9.51
C ASP A 75 -1.87 -14.92 -9.73
N GLN A 76 -2.32 -15.26 -10.94
CA GLN A 76 -2.78 -16.62 -11.29
C GLN A 76 -1.64 -17.63 -11.39
#